data_AF-A0A8J4PY11-F1
#
_entry.id   AF-A0A8J4PY11-F1
#
_cell.length_a   1.000
_cell.length_b   1.000
_cell.length_c   1.000
_cell.angle_alpha   90.00
_cell.angle_beta   90.00
_cell.angle_gamma   90.00
#
_symmetry.space_group_name_H-M   'P 1'
#
loop_
_entity.id
_entity.type
_entity.pdbx_description
1 polymer ?
#
loop_
_entity_poly.entity_id
_entity_poly.type
_entity_poly.pdbx_seq_one_letter_code
_entity_poly.pdbx_strand_id
1 'polypeptide(L)'
;MKNLHVLLLALLVGSVFSQTASNTCIFFNVYSAALDPTYGPSTGGNAITFDDPNIPGGSATYNFVYGFQAATIAGGTIVISGTLVPTNGNANTLDVRMTFRATTGTPKRELQDAAYVPTGTIDPSTWTYYAIDPANSYMIGHGDLEGYTVDLTAFDGMPLQVGTGANGKNLNFGASGWFSFAFRQGNVVVYTSDKVVDINVDIACNDCDSHQYRATDANADTSIGGVKGGQALFITSNDLTPFGGFDRWSFVDNSGLVTIEANNNLVLQGNFAPTGGDQSVRMSCYINFYWIASSELKKELPADAYLPNGKIDPNLWKLYRVNTGSYCTYNGNQINITGNAMDMPLQLGNGGNGKNANFGMGVWMTYANGGDSVIDINVDLTCIIPDTPTPTPTESCTWTCVPNAPTATPTVTPTATPTATPVAGNSAGSIEISKILVAGLSLLALVFVR
;
A
#
# COMPACT_ATOMS: atom_id res chain seq x y z
N MET A 1 20.92 31.13 -9.94
CA MET A 1 20.89 29.72 -10.41
C MET A 1 21.37 28.71 -9.36
N LYS A 2 22.44 28.96 -8.58
CA LYS A 2 22.93 27.99 -7.57
C LYS A 2 21.95 27.62 -6.44
N ASN A 3 21.04 28.53 -6.03
CA ASN A 3 20.08 28.26 -4.96
C ASN A 3 18.85 27.43 -5.39
N LEU A 4 18.56 27.35 -6.70
CA LEU A 4 17.43 26.56 -7.21
C LEU A 4 17.73 25.06 -7.18
N HIS A 5 19.01 24.66 -7.37
CA HIS A 5 19.41 23.26 -7.31
C HIS A 5 19.44 22.71 -5.88
N VAL A 6 19.74 23.54 -4.88
CA VAL A 6 19.68 23.13 -3.46
C VAL A 6 18.24 22.93 -3.01
N LEU A 7 17.30 23.77 -3.47
CA LEU A 7 15.88 23.63 -3.15
C LEU A 7 15.25 22.42 -3.85
N LEU A 8 15.58 22.17 -5.13
CA LEU A 8 15.11 20.96 -5.84
C LEU A 8 15.66 19.68 -5.20
N LEU A 9 16.93 19.69 -4.76
CA LEU A 9 17.53 18.55 -4.08
C LEU A 9 16.88 18.32 -2.70
N ALA A 10 16.59 19.38 -1.94
CA ALA A 10 15.90 19.26 -0.65
C ALA A 10 14.44 18.75 -0.79
N LEU A 11 13.73 19.14 -1.86
CA LEU A 11 12.39 18.65 -2.16
C LEU A 11 12.36 17.21 -2.65
N LEU A 12 13.36 16.77 -3.43
CA LEU A 12 13.54 15.37 -3.84
C LEU A 12 13.95 14.46 -2.68
N VAL A 13 14.72 14.98 -1.73
CA VAL A 13 15.10 14.26 -0.51
C VAL A 13 13.86 14.10 0.39
N GLY A 14 13.08 15.16 0.62
CA GLY A 14 11.90 15.12 1.51
C GLY A 14 10.80 14.12 1.14
N SER A 15 10.57 13.83 -0.14
CA SER A 15 9.53 12.87 -0.58
C SER A 15 9.92 11.40 -0.37
N VAL A 16 11.21 11.08 -0.20
CA VAL A 16 11.69 9.71 0.02
C VAL A 16 11.58 9.31 1.50
N PHE A 17 11.56 10.27 2.43
CA PHE A 17 11.59 9.99 3.89
C PHE A 17 10.23 9.80 4.56
N SER A 18 9.10 9.98 3.86
CA SER A 18 7.77 9.83 4.49
C SER A 18 7.19 8.41 4.40
N GLN A 19 7.90 7.44 3.81
CA GLN A 19 7.41 6.07 3.66
C GLN A 19 7.71 5.16 4.87
N THR A 20 7.87 5.70 6.09
CA THR A 20 7.69 4.82 7.25
C THR A 20 6.28 4.27 7.14
N ALA A 21 6.09 2.94 7.12
CA ALA A 21 4.76 2.35 7.10
C ALA A 21 3.94 3.03 8.19
N SER A 22 3.03 3.92 7.76
CA SER A 22 2.17 4.62 8.70
C SER A 22 1.48 3.52 9.48
N ASN A 23 1.51 3.60 10.80
CA ASN A 23 0.73 2.70 11.64
C ASN A 23 -0.78 2.77 11.34
N THR A 24 -1.20 3.73 10.51
CA THR A 24 -2.56 3.89 9.99
C THR A 24 -2.79 3.23 8.62
N CYS A 25 -1.77 2.72 7.94
CA CYS A 25 -1.93 2.12 6.63
C CYS A 25 -2.54 0.71 6.73
N ILE A 26 -3.67 0.52 6.06
CA ILE A 26 -4.52 -0.67 6.10
C ILE A 26 -4.18 -1.60 4.93
N PHE A 27 -3.93 -1.05 3.75
CA PHE A 27 -3.60 -1.75 2.52
C PHE A 27 -2.27 -1.27 1.96
N PHE A 28 -1.39 -2.20 1.62
CA PHE A 28 -0.11 -1.90 0.98
C PHE A 28 -0.08 -2.48 -0.43
N ASN A 29 0.48 -1.73 -1.37
CA ASN A 29 0.91 -2.27 -2.65
C ASN A 29 2.33 -2.82 -2.49
N VAL A 30 2.62 -3.89 -3.22
CA VAL A 30 3.93 -4.54 -3.29
C VAL A 30 4.49 -4.43 -4.71
N TYR A 31 5.71 -3.92 -4.86
CA TYR A 31 6.38 -3.77 -6.14
C TYR A 31 7.73 -4.48 -6.12
N SER A 32 8.27 -4.82 -7.28
CA SER A 32 9.67 -5.21 -7.37
C SER A 32 10.56 -4.04 -6.92
N ALA A 33 11.48 -4.27 -6.00
CA ALA A 33 12.38 -3.22 -5.53
C ALA A 33 13.40 -2.86 -6.61
N ALA A 34 13.26 -1.68 -7.23
CA ALA A 34 14.20 -1.21 -8.25
C ALA A 34 15.59 -0.99 -7.65
N LEU A 35 16.65 -1.15 -8.47
CA LEU A 35 18.01 -0.88 -8.03
C LEU A 35 18.24 0.63 -7.87
N ASP A 36 18.71 1.04 -6.69
CA ASP A 36 19.19 2.40 -6.47
C ASP A 36 20.55 2.57 -7.17
N PRO A 37 20.72 3.59 -8.05
CA PRO A 37 21.95 3.76 -8.83
C PRO A 37 23.16 4.17 -7.98
N THR A 38 22.93 4.67 -6.76
CA THR A 38 23.99 5.13 -5.85
C THR A 38 24.34 4.06 -4.83
N TYR A 39 23.32 3.47 -4.20
CA TYR A 39 23.45 2.59 -3.04
C TYR A 39 23.08 1.14 -3.31
N GLY A 40 22.38 0.87 -4.41
CA GLY A 40 21.94 -0.47 -4.76
C GLY A 40 23.10 -1.38 -5.18
N PRO A 41 22.88 -2.71 -5.15
CA PRO A 41 23.81 -3.67 -5.71
C PRO A 41 23.85 -3.58 -7.25
N SER A 42 24.84 -4.22 -7.87
CA SER A 42 25.02 -4.24 -9.33
C SER A 42 24.01 -5.12 -10.07
N THR A 43 23.31 -6.01 -9.37
CA THR A 43 22.33 -6.95 -9.92
C THR A 43 21.10 -7.05 -9.02
N GLY A 44 19.97 -7.49 -9.58
CA GLY A 44 18.70 -7.61 -8.88
C GLY A 44 17.61 -6.79 -9.57
N GLY A 45 16.71 -6.20 -8.79
CA GLY A 45 15.61 -5.39 -9.33
C GLY A 45 14.29 -6.15 -9.53
N ASN A 46 14.28 -7.47 -9.33
CA ASN A 46 13.08 -8.30 -9.46
C ASN A 46 12.42 -8.56 -8.09
N ALA A 47 11.11 -8.74 -8.08
CA ALA A 47 10.36 -9.06 -6.87
C ALA A 47 10.75 -10.44 -6.30
N ILE A 48 10.88 -11.43 -7.18
CA ILE A 48 11.34 -12.79 -6.84
C ILE A 48 12.43 -13.20 -7.82
N THR A 49 13.53 -13.74 -7.29
CA THR A 49 14.62 -14.33 -8.09
C THR A 49 14.99 -15.70 -7.52
N PHE A 50 14.76 -16.76 -8.29
CA PHE A 50 15.35 -18.07 -8.05
C PHE A 50 16.81 -18.03 -8.50
N ASP A 51 17.77 -18.23 -7.59
CA ASP A 51 19.21 -18.23 -7.91
C ASP A 51 19.66 -19.53 -8.61
N ASP A 52 18.71 -20.23 -9.22
CA ASP A 52 18.94 -21.43 -10.01
C ASP A 52 18.23 -21.28 -11.37
N PRO A 53 18.98 -21.20 -12.48
CA PRO A 53 18.39 -21.06 -13.81
C PRO A 53 17.69 -22.33 -14.29
N ASN A 54 17.87 -23.47 -13.62
CA ASN A 54 17.31 -24.77 -14.05
C ASN A 54 15.94 -25.09 -13.44
N ILE A 55 15.30 -24.11 -12.78
CA ILE A 55 13.96 -24.32 -12.23
C ILE A 55 12.94 -24.68 -13.33
N PRO A 56 11.91 -25.49 -13.00
CA PRO A 56 10.79 -25.71 -13.90
C PRO A 56 10.23 -24.40 -14.46
N GLY A 57 9.76 -24.41 -15.71
CA GLY A 57 9.21 -23.24 -16.39
C GLY A 57 10.25 -22.27 -16.98
N GLY A 58 11.55 -22.47 -16.73
CA GLY A 58 12.66 -21.81 -17.44
C GLY A 58 12.79 -20.30 -17.19
N SER A 59 12.11 -19.76 -16.19
CA SER A 59 12.18 -18.34 -15.83
C SER A 59 12.57 -18.23 -14.36
N ALA A 60 13.72 -17.61 -14.10
CA ALA A 60 14.27 -17.45 -12.75
C ALA A 60 13.81 -16.16 -12.05
N THR A 61 13.32 -15.18 -12.81
CA THR A 61 13.06 -13.83 -12.32
C THR A 61 11.62 -13.41 -12.59
N TYR A 62 10.95 -12.92 -11.56
CA TYR A 62 9.53 -12.56 -11.61
C TYR A 62 9.24 -11.21 -10.95
N ASN A 63 8.25 -10.50 -11.48
CA ASN A 63 7.71 -9.25 -10.93
C ASN A 63 6.19 -9.33 -10.75
N PHE A 64 5.65 -8.59 -9.79
CA PHE A 64 4.20 -8.50 -9.61
C PHE A 64 3.54 -7.79 -10.81
N VAL A 65 2.39 -8.31 -11.24
CA VAL A 65 1.49 -7.59 -12.15
C VAL A 65 0.86 -6.42 -11.40
N TYR A 66 0.99 -5.22 -11.94
CA TYR A 66 0.46 -3.99 -11.34
C TYR A 66 -1.06 -4.06 -11.13
N GLY A 67 -1.54 -3.57 -9.98
CA GLY A 67 -2.94 -3.53 -9.57
C GLY A 67 -3.48 -4.76 -8.82
N PHE A 68 -2.70 -5.85 -8.71
CA PHE A 68 -3.15 -7.12 -8.07
C PHE A 68 -2.25 -7.60 -6.94
N GLN A 69 -1.24 -6.80 -6.58
CA GLN A 69 -0.42 -7.00 -5.41
C GLN A 69 -1.11 -6.47 -4.16
N ALA A 70 -1.00 -7.18 -3.06
CA ALA A 70 -1.31 -6.59 -1.78
C ALA A 70 -0.41 -7.17 -0.68
N ALA A 71 -0.05 -6.30 0.25
CA ALA A 71 0.42 -6.72 1.55
C ALA A 71 -0.50 -6.20 2.65
N THR A 72 -0.62 -7.00 3.70
CA THR A 72 -1.17 -6.55 4.98
C THR A 72 -0.13 -6.81 6.05
N ILE A 73 0.07 -5.83 6.92
CA ILE A 73 0.97 -5.93 8.07
C ILE A 73 0.11 -5.63 9.31
N ALA A 74 -0.26 -6.66 10.07
CA ALA A 74 -1.10 -6.51 11.25
C ALA A 74 -0.87 -7.63 12.26
N GLY A 75 -0.87 -7.29 13.55
CA GLY A 75 -0.79 -8.28 14.63
C GLY A 75 0.44 -9.19 14.55
N GLY A 76 1.59 -8.66 14.10
CA GLY A 76 2.81 -9.45 13.91
C GLY A 76 2.74 -10.44 12.76
N THR A 77 1.81 -10.28 11.82
CA THR A 77 1.74 -11.09 10.60
C THR A 77 1.90 -10.17 9.39
N ILE A 78 2.70 -10.60 8.43
CA ILE A 78 2.73 -10.02 7.09
C ILE A 78 2.23 -11.07 6.10
N VAL A 79 1.33 -10.66 5.21
CA VAL A 79 0.91 -11.47 4.07
C VAL A 79 1.26 -10.71 2.81
N ILE A 80 1.91 -11.34 1.85
CA ILE A 80 2.17 -10.82 0.50
C ILE A 80 1.45 -11.72 -0.49
N SER A 81 0.56 -11.17 -1.31
CA SER A 81 -0.14 -11.92 -2.35
C SER A 81 -0.18 -11.19 -3.68
N GLY A 82 -0.41 -11.94 -4.75
CA GLY A 82 -0.64 -11.42 -6.10
C GLY A 82 -0.20 -12.38 -7.19
N THR A 83 -0.24 -11.93 -8.44
CA THR A 83 0.28 -12.67 -9.59
C THR A 83 1.66 -12.15 -9.98
N LEU A 84 2.60 -13.07 -10.14
CA LEU A 84 3.96 -12.84 -10.61
C LEU A 84 4.09 -13.22 -12.08
N VAL A 85 4.68 -12.33 -12.88
CA VAL A 85 5.00 -12.54 -14.29
C VAL A 85 6.51 -12.61 -14.50
N PRO A 86 7.01 -13.50 -15.38
CA PRO A 86 8.42 -13.57 -15.75
C PRO A 86 8.93 -12.27 -16.36
N THR A 87 10.13 -11.84 -16.00
CA THR A 87 10.72 -10.61 -16.56
C THR A 87 11.35 -10.79 -17.94
N ASN A 88 11.51 -12.04 -18.38
CA ASN A 88 11.97 -12.40 -19.73
C ASN A 88 10.84 -12.45 -20.78
N GLY A 89 9.60 -12.15 -20.41
CA GLY A 89 8.43 -12.18 -21.31
C GLY A 89 7.81 -13.57 -21.53
N ASN A 90 8.24 -14.60 -20.80
CA ASN A 90 7.59 -15.91 -20.78
C ASN A 90 6.15 -15.80 -20.23
N ALA A 91 5.24 -16.66 -20.71
CA ALA A 91 3.84 -16.72 -20.30
C ALA A 91 3.61 -17.44 -18.95
N ASN A 92 4.62 -18.10 -18.39
CA ASN A 92 4.51 -18.88 -17.15
C ASN A 92 4.36 -17.98 -15.92
N THR A 93 3.16 -17.83 -15.37
CA THR A 93 2.94 -16.99 -14.18
C THR A 93 2.90 -17.80 -12.89
N LEU A 94 3.09 -17.11 -11.76
CA LEU A 94 2.93 -17.68 -10.42
C LEU A 94 1.91 -16.87 -9.63
N ASP A 95 0.82 -17.48 -9.19
CA ASP A 95 -0.06 -16.87 -8.20
C ASP A 95 0.44 -17.19 -6.80
N VAL A 96 0.69 -16.16 -6.00
CA VAL A 96 1.34 -16.30 -4.70
C VAL A 96 0.48 -15.79 -3.58
N ARG A 97 0.58 -16.49 -2.45
CA ARG A 97 0.23 -16.00 -1.12
C ARG A 97 1.33 -16.45 -0.19
N MET A 98 2.06 -15.52 0.40
CA MET A 98 3.14 -15.79 1.33
C MET A 98 2.78 -15.16 2.67
N THR A 99 2.59 -16.00 3.68
CA THR A 99 2.28 -15.57 5.05
C THR A 99 3.54 -15.69 5.90
N PHE A 100 3.83 -14.67 6.69
CA PHE A 100 4.97 -14.67 7.61
C PHE A 100 4.53 -14.17 8.99
N ARG A 101 5.17 -14.67 10.05
CA ARG A 101 4.91 -14.36 11.45
C ARG A 101 6.12 -13.71 12.09
N ALA A 102 5.89 -12.73 12.96
CA ALA A 102 6.94 -12.00 13.65
C ALA A 102 7.92 -12.96 14.33
N THR A 103 9.21 -12.66 14.18
CA THR A 103 10.32 -13.41 14.75
C THR A 103 11.47 -12.47 15.08
N THR A 104 12.57 -13.00 15.59
CA THR A 104 13.85 -12.29 15.73
C THR A 104 14.75 -12.61 14.54
N GLY A 105 15.59 -11.66 14.14
CA GLY A 105 16.51 -11.85 13.03
C GLY A 105 17.74 -10.96 13.14
N THR A 106 18.72 -11.24 12.27
CA THR A 106 19.86 -10.37 12.03
C THR A 106 19.71 -9.68 10.69
N PRO A 107 20.08 -8.38 10.57
CA PRO A 107 19.97 -7.67 9.30
C PRO A 107 20.74 -8.33 8.16
N LYS A 108 20.06 -8.59 7.04
CA LYS A 108 20.64 -8.84 5.72
C LYS A 108 20.91 -7.50 5.04
N ARG A 109 22.18 -7.07 5.02
CA ARG A 109 22.58 -5.79 4.41
C ARG A 109 23.14 -6.03 3.01
N GLU A 110 22.42 -5.58 1.99
CA GLU A 110 22.82 -5.75 0.58
C GLU A 110 23.07 -4.43 -0.16
N LEU A 111 22.68 -3.31 0.44
CA LEU A 111 23.06 -2.00 -0.08
C LEU A 111 24.54 -1.74 0.22
N GLN A 112 25.12 -0.76 -0.47
CA GLN A 112 26.46 -0.29 -0.16
C GLN A 112 26.55 0.23 1.29
N ASP A 113 27.69 0.03 1.95
CA ASP A 113 27.91 0.44 3.35
C ASP A 113 27.58 1.91 3.63
N ALA A 114 27.79 2.79 2.63
CA ALA A 114 27.47 4.21 2.72
C ALA A 114 25.97 4.52 2.87
N ALA A 115 25.08 3.57 2.59
CA ALA A 115 23.64 3.71 2.78
C ALA A 115 23.21 3.57 4.25
N TYR A 116 24.02 2.92 5.08
CA TYR A 116 23.71 2.59 6.46
C TYR A 116 24.29 3.60 7.45
N VAL A 117 23.59 3.82 8.57
CA VAL A 117 24.10 4.62 9.68
C VAL A 117 25.45 4.07 10.19
N PRO A 118 26.38 4.96 10.60
CA PRO A 118 26.21 6.40 10.77
C PRO A 118 26.43 7.25 9.50
N THR A 119 26.83 6.64 8.38
CA THR A 119 27.17 7.38 7.14
C THR A 119 25.91 7.74 6.35
N GLY A 120 25.04 6.77 6.14
CA GLY A 120 23.78 6.93 5.44
C GLY A 120 22.59 7.03 6.38
N THR A 121 21.40 6.92 5.80
CA THR A 121 20.12 7.17 6.49
C THR A 121 19.42 5.89 6.96
N ILE A 122 19.85 4.73 6.49
CA ILE A 122 19.22 3.47 6.85
C ILE A 122 19.74 2.99 8.20
N ASP A 123 18.83 2.82 9.15
CA ASP A 123 19.11 2.21 10.45
C ASP A 123 18.46 0.82 10.56
N PRO A 124 19.24 -0.27 10.37
CA PRO A 124 18.73 -1.63 10.46
C PRO A 124 18.22 -2.05 11.85
N SER A 125 18.50 -1.27 12.91
CA SER A 125 17.93 -1.53 14.24
C SER A 125 16.42 -1.26 14.30
N THR A 126 15.88 -0.54 13.32
CA THR A 126 14.45 -0.25 13.17
C THR A 126 13.68 -1.32 12.40
N TRP A 127 14.38 -2.28 11.80
CA TRP A 127 13.76 -3.33 10.99
C TRP A 127 13.03 -4.36 11.86
N THR A 128 11.93 -4.89 11.32
CA THR A 128 11.18 -6.00 11.92
C THR A 128 11.41 -7.27 11.11
N TYR A 129 11.38 -8.43 11.76
CA TYR A 129 11.69 -9.72 11.13
C TYR A 129 10.48 -10.66 11.19
N TYR A 130 10.30 -11.47 10.14
CA TYR A 130 9.21 -12.42 10.02
C TYR A 130 9.68 -13.77 9.47
N ALA A 131 9.32 -14.86 10.15
CA ALA A 131 9.52 -16.22 9.66
C ALA A 131 8.37 -16.61 8.73
N ILE A 132 8.66 -17.29 7.64
CA ILE A 132 7.61 -17.82 6.76
C ILE A 132 6.74 -18.83 7.50
N ASP A 133 5.44 -18.82 7.22
CA ASP A 133 4.43 -19.77 7.70
C ASP A 133 4.07 -20.69 6.51
N PRO A 134 4.74 -21.85 6.35
CA PRO A 134 4.57 -22.69 5.16
C PRO A 134 3.15 -23.26 5.04
N ALA A 135 2.43 -23.41 6.15
CA ALA A 135 1.07 -23.93 6.14
C ALA A 135 0.07 -22.95 5.53
N ASN A 136 0.39 -21.65 5.53
CA ASN A 136 -0.43 -20.57 4.99
C ASN A 136 0.25 -19.87 3.80
N SER A 137 1.29 -20.49 3.23
CA SER A 137 2.04 -19.95 2.10
C SER A 137 2.03 -20.93 0.93
N TYR A 138 1.79 -20.41 -0.27
CA TYR A 138 1.83 -21.19 -1.51
C TYR A 138 2.18 -20.29 -2.70
N MET A 139 2.79 -20.90 -3.70
CA MET A 139 2.91 -20.34 -5.05
C MET A 139 2.40 -21.38 -6.03
N ILE A 140 1.56 -20.98 -6.99
CA ILE A 140 0.89 -21.88 -7.92
C ILE A 140 1.27 -21.48 -9.33
N GLY A 141 1.76 -22.44 -10.09
CA GLY A 141 2.21 -22.27 -11.47
C GLY A 141 1.07 -22.33 -12.47
N HIS A 142 1.18 -21.47 -13.49
CA HIS A 142 0.30 -21.41 -14.65
C HIS A 142 1.09 -21.51 -15.96
N GLY A 143 0.44 -21.84 -17.07
CA GLY A 143 1.10 -22.02 -18.37
C GLY A 143 1.84 -23.36 -18.44
N ASP A 144 3.12 -23.38 -18.77
CA ASP A 144 3.93 -24.60 -18.73
C ASP A 144 4.18 -25.09 -17.28
N LEU A 145 3.88 -24.24 -16.29
CA LEU A 145 3.91 -24.58 -14.87
C LEU A 145 2.54 -25.06 -14.35
N GLU A 146 1.55 -25.30 -15.21
CA GLU A 146 0.23 -25.78 -14.79
C GLU A 146 0.34 -27.06 -13.94
N GLY A 147 -0.32 -27.06 -12.78
CA GLY A 147 -0.28 -28.16 -11.81
C GLY A 147 0.97 -28.22 -10.92
N TYR A 148 1.90 -27.27 -11.08
CA TYR A 148 3.03 -27.11 -10.15
C TYR A 148 2.67 -26.21 -8.97
N THR A 149 3.20 -26.53 -7.80
CA THR A 149 3.28 -25.61 -6.66
C THR A 149 4.73 -25.38 -6.26
N VAL A 150 5.04 -24.22 -5.67
CA VAL A 150 6.34 -23.95 -5.06
C VAL A 150 6.16 -23.79 -3.55
N ASP A 151 6.80 -24.69 -2.81
CA ASP A 151 6.89 -24.59 -1.36
C ASP A 151 8.08 -23.72 -1.00
N LEU A 152 7.89 -22.82 -0.03
CA LEU A 152 8.95 -21.99 0.52
C LEU A 152 9.19 -22.35 1.99
N THR A 153 10.47 -22.42 2.37
CA THR A 153 10.91 -22.64 3.76
C THR A 153 12.08 -21.72 4.11
N ALA A 154 12.33 -21.50 5.40
CA ALA A 154 13.44 -20.64 5.82
C ALA A 154 14.79 -21.20 5.33
N PHE A 155 15.62 -20.34 4.72
CA PHE A 155 16.99 -20.67 4.32
C PHE A 155 17.97 -20.20 5.39
N ASP A 156 18.79 -21.09 5.95
CA ASP A 156 19.81 -20.75 6.96
C ASP A 156 19.28 -19.92 8.15
N GLY A 157 18.01 -20.10 8.50
CA GLY A 157 17.35 -19.34 9.56
C GLY A 157 17.18 -17.84 9.26
N MET A 158 17.41 -17.41 8.02
CA MET A 158 17.20 -16.03 7.58
C MET A 158 15.70 -15.72 7.49
N PRO A 159 15.19 -14.76 8.27
CA PRO A 159 13.81 -14.32 8.16
C PRO A 159 13.62 -13.31 7.02
N LEU A 160 12.36 -13.04 6.68
CA LEU A 160 11.99 -11.84 5.94
C LEU A 160 12.25 -10.62 6.84
N GLN A 161 13.03 -9.65 6.40
CA GLN A 161 13.19 -8.35 7.05
C GLN A 161 12.27 -7.31 6.40
N VAL A 162 11.71 -6.40 7.20
CA VAL A 162 10.79 -5.35 6.75
C VAL A 162 11.19 -4.02 7.38
N GLY A 163 11.30 -2.97 6.57
CA GLY A 163 11.73 -1.64 7.00
C GLY A 163 12.24 -0.75 5.87
N THR A 164 12.58 0.50 6.18
CA THR A 164 13.25 1.42 5.25
C THR A 164 14.61 0.87 4.85
N GLY A 165 14.84 0.69 3.54
CA GLY A 165 16.04 0.08 2.98
C GLY A 165 16.16 -1.43 3.19
N ALA A 166 15.15 -2.07 3.79
CA ALA A 166 15.21 -3.50 4.09
C ALA A 166 15.05 -4.36 2.84
N ASN A 167 14.53 -3.84 1.73
CA ASN A 167 14.45 -4.57 0.46
C ASN A 167 15.84 -4.87 -0.16
N GLY A 168 16.92 -4.25 0.34
CA GLY A 168 18.29 -4.50 -0.12
C GLY A 168 18.64 -4.00 -1.53
N LYS A 169 17.72 -3.30 -2.20
CA LYS A 169 17.89 -2.76 -3.57
C LYS A 169 17.85 -1.25 -3.65
N ASN A 170 17.06 -0.59 -2.80
CA ASN A 170 16.96 0.86 -2.73
C ASN A 170 16.67 1.36 -1.30
N LEU A 171 16.46 2.68 -1.15
CA LEU A 171 16.19 3.33 0.15
C LEU A 171 14.71 3.34 0.57
N ASN A 172 13.80 2.77 -0.24
CA ASN A 172 12.37 2.76 0.05
C ASN A 172 12.02 1.82 1.21
N PHE A 173 10.80 1.96 1.75
CA PHE A 173 10.27 0.95 2.66
C PHE A 173 9.94 -0.32 1.87
N GLY A 174 10.35 -1.46 2.39
CA GLY A 174 10.21 -2.71 1.68
C GLY A 174 10.53 -3.93 2.51
N ALA A 175 10.61 -5.08 1.86
CA ALA A 175 10.93 -6.34 2.48
C ALA A 175 11.93 -7.14 1.64
N SER A 176 12.81 -7.88 2.31
CA SER A 176 13.62 -8.90 1.64
C SER A 176 13.89 -10.14 2.49
N GLY A 177 14.25 -11.24 1.85
CA GLY A 177 14.64 -12.47 2.53
C GLY A 177 15.07 -13.56 1.57
N TRP A 178 15.82 -14.54 2.08
CA TRP A 178 16.22 -15.74 1.36
C TRP A 178 15.45 -16.96 1.87
N PHE A 179 14.99 -17.79 0.94
CA PHE A 179 14.21 -18.97 1.24
C PHE A 179 14.72 -20.17 0.44
N SER A 180 14.59 -21.36 1.03
CA SER A 180 14.70 -22.61 0.30
C SER A 180 13.39 -22.83 -0.45
N PHE A 181 13.47 -23.41 -1.64
CA PHE A 181 12.30 -23.68 -2.47
C PHE A 181 12.26 -25.12 -2.98
N ALA A 182 11.05 -25.65 -3.14
CA ALA A 182 10.82 -26.94 -3.77
C ALA A 182 9.62 -26.84 -4.72
N PHE A 183 9.79 -27.27 -5.98
CA PHE A 183 8.66 -27.42 -6.89
C PHE A 183 8.04 -28.79 -6.66
N ARG A 184 6.71 -28.81 -6.59
CA ARG A 184 5.91 -30.02 -6.50
C ARG A 184 4.93 -30.12 -7.64
N GLN A 185 4.56 -31.36 -7.97
CA GLN A 185 3.40 -31.65 -8.79
C GLN A 185 2.47 -32.55 -7.97
N GLY A 186 1.35 -32.00 -7.52
CA GLY A 186 0.56 -32.62 -6.45
C GLY A 186 1.39 -32.79 -5.17
N ASN A 187 1.48 -34.01 -4.64
CA ASN A 187 2.23 -34.28 -3.40
C ASN A 187 3.70 -34.67 -3.62
N VAL A 188 4.17 -34.73 -4.87
CA VAL A 188 5.52 -35.19 -5.21
C VAL A 188 6.44 -33.99 -5.43
N VAL A 189 7.58 -33.97 -4.73
CA VAL A 189 8.67 -33.02 -5.01
C VAL A 189 9.36 -33.42 -6.30
N VAL A 190 9.35 -32.54 -7.29
CA VAL A 190 9.91 -32.79 -8.62
C VAL A 190 11.21 -32.01 -8.86
N TYR A 191 11.43 -30.94 -8.11
CA TYR A 191 12.66 -30.15 -8.16
C TYR A 191 12.97 -29.50 -6.82
N THR A 192 14.24 -29.50 -6.46
CA THR A 192 14.82 -28.75 -5.33
C THR A 192 16.17 -28.21 -5.75
N SER A 193 16.60 -27.12 -5.12
CA SER A 193 17.95 -26.57 -5.30
C SER A 193 18.62 -26.35 -3.95
N ASP A 194 19.94 -26.36 -3.93
CA ASP A 194 20.74 -25.85 -2.81
C ASP A 194 20.88 -24.31 -2.87
N LYS A 195 20.40 -23.69 -3.95
CA LYS A 195 20.29 -22.25 -4.13
C LYS A 195 19.07 -21.68 -3.42
N VAL A 196 19.08 -20.36 -3.29
CA VAL A 196 18.01 -19.61 -2.65
C VAL A 196 16.99 -19.12 -3.67
N VAL A 197 15.78 -18.85 -3.18
CA VAL A 197 14.91 -17.85 -3.80
C VAL A 197 14.97 -16.57 -2.97
N ASP A 198 15.24 -15.46 -3.65
CA ASP A 198 15.37 -14.13 -3.08
C ASP A 198 14.09 -13.34 -3.33
N ILE A 199 13.50 -12.81 -2.26
CA ILE A 199 12.34 -11.91 -2.32
C ILE A 199 12.87 -10.49 -2.07
N ASN A 200 12.60 -9.53 -2.96
CA ASN A 200 12.98 -8.13 -2.78
C ASN A 200 11.87 -7.22 -3.28
N VAL A 201 11.12 -6.62 -2.36
CA VAL A 201 9.95 -5.85 -2.71
C VAL A 201 9.91 -4.49 -2.03
N ASP A 202 9.48 -3.49 -2.78
CA ASP A 202 9.05 -2.21 -2.20
C ASP A 202 7.61 -2.37 -1.71
N ILE A 203 7.33 -1.86 -0.52
CA ILE A 203 6.01 -1.88 0.08
C ILE A 203 5.59 -0.43 0.23
N ALA A 204 4.63 0.00 -0.59
CA ALA A 204 4.08 1.34 -0.49
C ALA A 204 2.68 1.29 0.13
N CYS A 205 2.37 2.25 0.96
CA CYS A 205 1.00 2.41 1.44
C CYS A 205 0.09 2.70 0.24
N ASN A 206 -0.98 1.92 0.09
CA ASN A 206 -2.03 2.14 -0.90
C ASN A 206 -3.27 2.81 -0.28
N ASP A 207 -3.27 2.98 1.04
CA ASP A 207 -4.33 3.76 1.68
C ASP A 207 -4.29 5.19 1.18
N CYS A 208 -5.47 5.77 1.11
CA CYS A 208 -5.58 7.18 0.91
C CYS A 208 -5.08 7.91 2.16
N ASP A 209 -4.09 8.81 2.01
CA ASP A 209 -3.56 9.61 3.13
C ASP A 209 -4.66 10.41 3.86
N SER A 210 -5.72 10.79 3.14
CA SER A 210 -6.89 11.46 3.70
C SER A 210 -7.85 10.52 4.45
N HIS A 211 -7.64 9.22 4.34
CA HIS A 211 -8.57 8.15 4.71
C HIS A 211 -9.96 8.30 4.07
N GLN A 212 -10.05 9.02 2.95
CA GLN A 212 -11.28 9.27 2.21
C GLN A 212 -11.20 8.70 0.80
N TYR A 213 -12.24 7.97 0.43
CA TYR A 213 -12.38 7.33 -0.86
C TYR A 213 -13.66 7.82 -1.53
N ARG A 214 -13.57 8.13 -2.81
CA ARG A 214 -14.74 8.34 -3.66
C ARG A 214 -15.31 6.97 -4.00
N ALA A 215 -16.58 6.78 -3.69
CA ALA A 215 -17.33 5.59 -4.05
C ALA A 215 -18.06 5.80 -5.37
N THR A 216 -17.90 4.84 -6.28
CA THR A 216 -18.61 4.79 -7.56
C THR A 216 -19.22 3.41 -7.74
N ASP A 217 -20.23 3.31 -8.61
CA ASP A 217 -20.85 2.04 -8.94
C ASP A 217 -19.79 1.00 -9.38
N ALA A 218 -19.87 -0.21 -8.83
CA ALA A 218 -18.99 -1.30 -9.28
C ALA A 218 -19.51 -1.86 -10.61
N ASN A 219 -18.70 -1.75 -11.65
CA ASN A 219 -19.00 -2.37 -12.94
C ASN A 219 -18.59 -3.84 -12.93
N ALA A 220 -19.38 -4.69 -13.58
CA ALA A 220 -19.05 -6.09 -13.72
C ALA A 220 -17.84 -6.27 -14.66
N ASP A 221 -16.84 -7.02 -14.21
CA ASP A 221 -15.72 -7.45 -15.05
C ASP A 221 -15.94 -8.89 -15.51
N THR A 222 -16.38 -9.03 -16.76
CA THR A 222 -16.68 -10.34 -17.36
C THR A 222 -15.43 -11.20 -17.53
N SER A 223 -14.22 -10.63 -17.54
CA SER A 223 -12.97 -11.38 -17.67
C SER A 223 -12.64 -12.23 -16.45
N ILE A 224 -13.26 -11.91 -15.30
CA ILE A 224 -13.17 -12.68 -14.06
C ILE A 224 -14.54 -13.21 -13.60
N GLY A 225 -15.49 -13.31 -14.54
CA GLY A 225 -16.82 -13.89 -14.28
C GLY A 225 -17.84 -12.97 -13.63
N GLY A 226 -17.59 -11.66 -13.58
CA GLY A 226 -18.59 -10.67 -13.19
C GLY A 226 -19.74 -10.62 -14.19
N VAL A 227 -20.98 -10.81 -13.73
CA VAL A 227 -22.18 -10.90 -14.61
C VAL A 227 -23.22 -9.80 -14.38
N LYS A 228 -23.16 -9.08 -13.26
CA LYS A 228 -24.13 -8.06 -12.86
C LYS A 228 -23.40 -6.91 -12.14
N GLY A 229 -23.70 -5.66 -12.50
CA GLY A 229 -23.09 -4.46 -11.93
C GLY A 229 -23.66 -3.20 -12.59
N GLY A 230 -23.05 -2.05 -12.32
CA GLY A 230 -23.49 -0.76 -12.87
C GLY A 230 -24.53 -0.02 -12.00
N GLN A 231 -24.60 -0.38 -10.72
CA GLN A 231 -25.31 0.36 -9.68
C GLN A 231 -24.52 0.27 -8.37
N ALA A 232 -24.64 1.28 -7.51
CA ALA A 232 -24.02 1.28 -6.18
C ALA A 232 -24.86 0.55 -5.14
N LEU A 233 -26.19 0.61 -5.26
CA LEU A 233 -27.13 0.02 -4.31
C LEU A 233 -28.26 -0.71 -5.04
N PHE A 234 -28.58 -1.92 -4.58
CA PHE A 234 -29.65 -2.78 -5.09
C PHE A 234 -30.56 -3.29 -3.97
N ILE A 235 -31.88 -3.28 -4.16
CA ILE A 235 -32.87 -3.68 -3.15
C ILE A 235 -33.62 -4.91 -3.67
N THR A 236 -33.66 -5.98 -2.86
CA THR A 236 -34.33 -7.25 -3.21
C THR A 236 -35.78 -7.34 -2.70
N SER A 237 -36.36 -6.22 -2.29
CA SER A 237 -37.71 -6.18 -1.68
C SER A 237 -38.83 -6.33 -2.70
N ASN A 238 -39.89 -7.03 -2.31
CA ASN A 238 -41.17 -6.99 -3.02
C ASN A 238 -41.90 -5.65 -2.82
N ASP A 239 -41.70 -5.01 -1.66
CA ASP A 239 -42.21 -3.68 -1.37
C ASP A 239 -41.10 -2.64 -1.55
N LEU A 240 -41.12 -1.95 -2.69
CA LEU A 240 -40.20 -0.87 -3.02
C LEU A 240 -40.76 0.50 -2.64
N THR A 241 -41.93 0.59 -1.98
CA THR A 241 -42.52 1.88 -1.61
C THR A 241 -41.62 2.74 -0.71
N PRO A 242 -40.82 2.18 0.24
CA PRO A 242 -39.87 3.00 1.01
C PRO A 242 -38.78 3.64 0.14
N PHE A 243 -38.54 3.07 -1.05
CA PHE A 243 -37.55 3.49 -2.04
C PHE A 243 -38.24 4.05 -3.30
N GLY A 244 -39.44 4.61 -3.17
CA GLY A 244 -40.10 5.29 -4.30
C GLY A 244 -40.43 4.39 -5.50
N GLY A 245 -40.45 3.07 -5.33
CA GLY A 245 -40.70 2.11 -6.39
C GLY A 245 -39.46 1.67 -7.18
N PHE A 246 -38.25 2.03 -6.74
CA PHE A 246 -37.00 1.69 -7.44
C PHE A 246 -36.14 0.71 -6.65
N ASP A 247 -35.59 -0.28 -7.36
CA ASP A 247 -34.71 -1.31 -6.80
C ASP A 247 -33.22 -1.05 -7.04
N ARG A 248 -32.86 -0.15 -7.97
CA ARG A 248 -31.46 0.15 -8.34
C ARG A 248 -31.13 1.61 -8.21
N TRP A 249 -29.98 1.90 -7.63
CA TRP A 249 -29.56 3.24 -7.26
C TRP A 249 -28.08 3.44 -7.53
N SER A 250 -27.73 4.60 -8.10
CA SER A 250 -26.37 5.02 -8.42
C SER A 250 -26.05 6.34 -7.73
N PHE A 251 -24.77 6.59 -7.41
CA PHE A 251 -24.38 7.88 -6.85
C PHE A 251 -24.61 9.02 -7.84
N VAL A 252 -25.11 10.16 -7.36
CA VAL A 252 -25.31 11.38 -8.14
C VAL A 252 -24.10 12.30 -7.94
N ASP A 253 -23.64 12.94 -9.01
CA ASP A 253 -22.59 13.97 -8.99
C ASP A 253 -21.33 13.55 -8.23
N ASN A 254 -20.96 12.26 -8.31
CA ASN A 254 -19.84 11.67 -7.57
C ASN A 254 -19.91 11.88 -6.05
N SER A 255 -21.12 11.98 -5.48
CA SER A 255 -21.34 12.25 -4.05
C SER A 255 -21.03 11.08 -3.12
N GLY A 256 -20.73 9.89 -3.67
CA GLY A 256 -20.32 8.73 -2.89
C GLY A 256 -18.98 8.99 -2.18
N LEU A 257 -19.01 8.91 -0.86
CA LEU A 257 -17.85 9.12 0.00
C LEU A 257 -17.78 8.00 1.03
N VAL A 258 -16.63 7.33 1.08
CA VAL A 258 -16.24 6.43 2.16
C VAL A 258 -15.15 7.10 2.98
N THR A 259 -15.32 7.15 4.29
CA THR A 259 -14.30 7.62 5.23
C THR A 259 -13.93 6.51 6.18
N ILE A 260 -12.64 6.24 6.34
CA ILE A 260 -12.13 5.38 7.42
C ILE A 260 -11.71 6.31 8.56
N GLU A 261 -12.42 6.24 9.68
CA GLU A 261 -12.19 7.07 10.85
C GLU A 261 -10.94 6.61 11.63
N ALA A 262 -10.40 7.50 12.48
CA ALA A 262 -9.21 7.20 13.30
C ALA A 262 -9.40 6.02 14.28
N ASN A 263 -10.64 5.68 14.61
CA ASN A 263 -11.02 4.51 15.43
C ASN A 263 -11.17 3.22 14.60
N ASN A 264 -10.83 3.25 13.30
CA ASN A 264 -11.07 2.21 12.31
C ASN A 264 -12.54 1.89 12.02
N ASN A 265 -13.49 2.76 12.36
CA ASN A 265 -14.84 2.68 11.81
C ASN A 265 -14.83 3.16 10.36
N LEU A 266 -15.82 2.70 9.61
CA LEU A 266 -16.03 3.08 8.22
C LEU A 266 -17.38 3.76 8.09
N VAL A 267 -17.42 4.91 7.41
CA VAL A 267 -18.66 5.62 7.10
C VAL A 267 -18.81 5.70 5.59
N LEU A 268 -19.92 5.16 5.06
CA LEU A 268 -20.37 5.39 3.70
C LEU A 268 -21.49 6.43 3.71
N GLN A 269 -21.33 7.48 2.90
CA GLN A 269 -22.39 8.47 2.69
C GLN A 269 -22.48 8.89 1.22
N GLY A 270 -23.63 9.41 0.82
CA GLY A 270 -23.82 9.95 -0.52
C GLY A 270 -25.27 10.16 -0.89
N ASN A 271 -25.48 10.78 -2.05
CA ASN A 271 -26.79 10.96 -2.66
C ASN A 271 -26.94 10.02 -3.84
N PHE A 272 -28.09 9.37 -3.92
CA PHE A 272 -28.41 8.37 -4.92
C PHE A 272 -29.59 8.83 -5.78
N ALA A 273 -29.56 8.43 -7.05
CA ALA A 273 -30.69 8.52 -7.97
C ALA A 273 -30.98 7.12 -8.55
N PRO A 274 -32.24 6.84 -8.93
CA PRO A 274 -32.59 5.54 -9.46
C PRO A 274 -31.94 5.31 -10.83
N THR A 275 -31.32 4.13 -11.03
CA THR A 275 -30.68 3.79 -12.30
C THR A 275 -31.74 3.54 -13.38
N GLY A 276 -31.71 4.30 -14.48
CA GLY A 276 -32.70 4.20 -15.56
C GLY A 276 -34.07 4.82 -15.26
N GLY A 277 -34.20 5.54 -14.13
CA GLY A 277 -35.42 6.25 -13.73
C GLY A 277 -35.29 7.77 -13.78
N ASP A 278 -36.24 8.46 -13.14
CA ASP A 278 -36.24 9.92 -13.00
C ASP A 278 -35.05 10.40 -12.17
N GLN A 279 -34.10 11.06 -12.84
CA GLN A 279 -32.90 11.61 -12.23
C GLN A 279 -33.17 12.87 -11.39
N SER A 280 -34.41 13.26 -11.09
CA SER A 280 -34.75 14.24 -10.06
C SER A 280 -35.00 13.60 -8.68
N VAL A 281 -35.27 12.29 -8.66
CA VAL A 281 -35.49 11.52 -7.43
C VAL A 281 -34.16 11.37 -6.67
N ARG A 282 -34.17 11.68 -5.36
CA ARG A 282 -32.97 11.63 -4.50
C ARG A 282 -33.22 10.81 -3.24
N MET A 283 -32.27 9.94 -2.94
CA MET A 283 -32.13 9.29 -1.64
C MET A 283 -30.76 9.64 -1.06
N SER A 284 -30.69 10.07 0.19
CA SER A 284 -29.42 10.34 0.86
C SER A 284 -29.16 9.26 1.90
N CYS A 285 -27.98 8.64 1.91
CA CYS A 285 -27.64 7.64 2.91
C CYS A 285 -26.45 8.08 3.77
N TYR A 286 -26.49 7.63 5.02
CA TYR A 286 -25.40 7.66 5.99
C TYR A 286 -25.34 6.30 6.68
N ILE A 287 -24.27 5.54 6.42
CA ILE A 287 -24.14 4.15 6.87
C ILE A 287 -22.80 4.04 7.58
N ASN A 288 -22.85 3.76 8.88
CA ASN A 288 -21.68 3.61 9.72
C ASN A 288 -21.43 2.13 9.97
N PHE A 289 -20.16 1.73 9.98
CA PHE A 289 -19.71 0.38 10.20
C PHE A 289 -18.58 0.35 11.22
N TYR A 290 -18.53 -0.71 12.04
CA TYR A 290 -17.42 -0.97 12.95
C TYR A 290 -16.63 -2.19 12.49
N TRP A 291 -15.31 -2.16 12.69
CA TRP A 291 -14.40 -3.22 12.30
C TRP A 291 -14.65 -4.53 13.09
N ILE A 292 -14.49 -5.66 12.41
CA ILE A 292 -14.48 -7.00 13.02
C ILE A 292 -13.28 -7.81 12.51
N ALA A 293 -12.79 -8.73 13.35
CA ALA A 293 -11.57 -9.50 13.05
C ALA A 293 -11.78 -10.61 12.01
N SER A 294 -12.94 -11.27 12.02
CA SER A 294 -13.23 -12.41 11.16
C SER A 294 -14.74 -12.63 11.02
N SER A 295 -15.16 -13.12 9.86
CA SER A 295 -16.53 -13.59 9.59
C SER A 295 -16.50 -14.44 8.33
N GLU A 296 -17.60 -15.15 8.05
CA GLU A 296 -17.80 -15.75 6.74
C GLU A 296 -17.75 -14.68 5.64
N LEU A 297 -17.12 -15.04 4.53
CA LEU A 297 -16.91 -14.15 3.39
C LEU A 297 -17.95 -14.45 2.31
N LYS A 298 -18.67 -13.42 1.88
CA LYS A 298 -19.33 -13.36 0.58
C LYS A 298 -18.31 -13.44 -0.54
N LYS A 299 -18.50 -14.38 -1.46
CA LYS A 299 -17.73 -14.49 -2.69
C LYS A 299 -18.72 -14.51 -3.84
N GLU A 300 -18.98 -13.35 -4.44
CA GLU A 300 -19.98 -13.20 -5.50
C GLU A 300 -19.46 -13.54 -6.89
N LEU A 301 -18.15 -13.46 -7.08
CA LEU A 301 -17.51 -13.90 -8.31
C LEU A 301 -17.41 -15.43 -8.33
N PRO A 302 -17.20 -16.05 -9.50
CA PRO A 302 -16.98 -17.48 -9.54
C PRO A 302 -15.68 -17.87 -8.82
N ALA A 303 -15.55 -19.14 -8.45
CA ALA A 303 -14.44 -19.62 -7.62
C ALA A 303 -13.05 -19.42 -8.25
N ASP A 304 -12.98 -19.32 -9.59
CA ASP A 304 -11.77 -19.06 -10.36
C ASP A 304 -11.32 -17.60 -10.34
N ALA A 305 -12.12 -16.67 -9.80
CA ALA A 305 -11.70 -15.28 -9.57
C ALA A 305 -10.83 -15.12 -8.32
N TYR A 306 -10.93 -16.07 -7.38
CA TYR A 306 -10.29 -16.02 -6.08
C TYR A 306 -9.08 -16.95 -6.01
N LEU A 307 -8.06 -16.57 -5.23
CA LEU A 307 -6.97 -17.46 -4.91
C LEU A 307 -7.50 -18.77 -4.29
N PRO A 308 -6.92 -19.93 -4.63
CA PRO A 308 -5.70 -20.08 -5.44
C PRO A 308 -5.85 -19.97 -6.97
N ASN A 309 -7.06 -19.99 -7.51
CA ASN A 309 -7.28 -20.13 -8.96
C ASN A 309 -7.32 -18.79 -9.70
N GLY A 310 -7.58 -17.70 -8.98
CA GLY A 310 -7.64 -16.35 -9.52
C GLY A 310 -6.90 -15.33 -8.68
N LYS A 311 -7.04 -14.06 -9.05
CA LYS A 311 -6.15 -12.98 -8.57
C LYS A 311 -6.62 -12.29 -7.29
N ILE A 312 -7.84 -12.56 -6.84
CA ILE A 312 -8.40 -11.91 -5.65
C ILE A 312 -8.04 -12.72 -4.41
N ASP A 313 -7.51 -12.07 -3.38
CA ASP A 313 -7.24 -12.69 -2.07
C ASP A 313 -8.23 -12.20 -1.00
N PRO A 314 -9.31 -12.95 -0.72
CA PRO A 314 -10.30 -12.54 0.27
C PRO A 314 -9.78 -12.46 1.70
N ASN A 315 -8.64 -13.10 2.01
CA ASN A 315 -8.06 -13.05 3.36
C ASN A 315 -7.37 -11.71 3.63
N LEU A 316 -7.19 -10.87 2.60
CA LEU A 316 -6.68 -9.51 2.76
C LEU A 316 -7.79 -8.49 2.99
N TRP A 317 -9.06 -8.89 2.85
CA TRP A 317 -10.17 -7.99 3.06
C TRP A 317 -10.29 -7.59 4.53
N LYS A 318 -10.65 -6.34 4.75
CA LYS A 318 -11.11 -5.85 6.05
C LYS A 318 -12.60 -6.04 6.15
N LEU A 319 -13.03 -6.50 7.31
CA LEU A 319 -14.42 -6.87 7.55
C LEU A 319 -15.05 -5.89 8.52
N TYR A 320 -16.29 -5.50 8.23
CA TYR A 320 -17.04 -4.57 9.07
C TYR A 320 -18.49 -5.02 9.25
N ARG A 321 -19.11 -4.59 10.35
CA ARG A 321 -20.53 -4.78 10.65
C ARG A 321 -21.23 -3.43 10.66
N VAL A 322 -22.50 -3.42 10.24
CA VAL A 322 -23.33 -2.22 10.29
C VAL A 322 -23.50 -1.81 11.75
N ASN A 323 -23.27 -0.53 12.02
CA ASN A 323 -23.50 0.09 13.32
C ASN A 323 -24.94 0.61 13.41
N THR A 324 -25.48 0.64 14.64
CA THR A 324 -26.74 1.31 14.93
C THR A 324 -26.65 2.79 14.57
N GLY A 325 -27.77 3.37 14.10
CA GLY A 325 -27.82 4.76 13.64
C GLY A 325 -27.49 4.94 12.16
N SER A 326 -27.28 3.85 11.41
CA SER A 326 -27.22 3.87 9.94
C SER A 326 -28.61 4.06 9.34
N TYR A 327 -28.75 4.91 8.33
CA TYR A 327 -30.04 5.19 7.67
C TYR A 327 -29.88 5.71 6.24
N CYS A 328 -30.98 5.62 5.48
CA CYS A 328 -31.20 6.39 4.27
C CYS A 328 -32.44 7.27 4.44
N THR A 329 -32.52 8.39 3.73
CA THR A 329 -33.66 9.29 3.71
C THR A 329 -34.16 9.46 2.29
N TYR A 330 -35.44 9.18 2.08
CA TYR A 330 -36.14 9.35 0.81
C TYR A 330 -37.45 10.10 1.02
N ASN A 331 -37.66 11.23 0.33
CA ASN A 331 -38.85 12.09 0.48
C ASN A 331 -39.22 12.42 1.94
N GLY A 332 -38.22 12.62 2.80
CA GLY A 332 -38.39 12.88 4.24
C GLY A 332 -38.66 11.65 5.11
N ASN A 333 -38.89 10.47 4.50
CA ASN A 333 -39.00 9.21 5.22
C ASN A 333 -37.60 8.63 5.50
N GLN A 334 -37.39 8.20 6.72
CA GLN A 334 -36.15 7.56 7.15
C GLN A 334 -36.25 6.03 7.09
N ILE A 335 -35.31 5.41 6.40
CA ILE A 335 -35.14 3.97 6.24
C ILE A 335 -33.97 3.56 7.13
N ASN A 336 -34.27 3.02 8.30
CA ASN A 336 -33.25 2.61 9.26
C ASN A 336 -32.58 1.32 8.81
N ILE A 337 -31.26 1.33 8.63
CA ILE A 337 -30.47 0.13 8.37
C ILE A 337 -30.19 -0.54 9.71
N THR A 338 -30.59 -1.80 9.85
CA THR A 338 -30.68 -2.47 11.16
C THR A 338 -29.55 -3.45 11.42
N GLY A 339 -28.79 -3.83 10.39
CA GLY A 339 -27.73 -4.82 10.54
C GLY A 339 -27.24 -5.38 9.20
N ASN A 340 -26.49 -6.47 9.29
CA ASN A 340 -26.02 -7.24 8.15
C ASN A 340 -27.03 -8.34 7.80
N ALA A 341 -27.40 -8.48 6.53
CA ALA A 341 -28.28 -9.55 6.09
C ALA A 341 -27.50 -10.86 5.99
N MET A 342 -28.11 -11.96 6.45
CA MET A 342 -27.47 -13.29 6.51
C MET A 342 -26.11 -13.30 7.22
N ASP A 343 -25.91 -12.39 8.19
CA ASP A 343 -24.63 -12.20 8.87
C ASP A 343 -23.44 -11.94 7.91
N MET A 344 -23.71 -11.36 6.74
CA MET A 344 -22.68 -11.07 5.73
C MET A 344 -22.03 -9.71 6.00
N PRO A 345 -20.74 -9.67 6.40
CA PRO A 345 -20.07 -8.43 6.75
C PRO A 345 -19.87 -7.57 5.50
N LEU A 346 -19.62 -6.29 5.72
CA LEU A 346 -18.98 -5.48 4.68
C LEU A 346 -17.57 -5.99 4.47
N GLN A 347 -17.18 -6.14 3.21
CA GLN A 347 -15.84 -6.53 2.79
C GLN A 347 -15.19 -5.35 2.09
N LEU A 348 -14.00 -4.94 2.54
CA LEU A 348 -13.23 -3.85 1.95
C LEU A 348 -11.88 -4.40 1.46
N GLY A 349 -11.58 -4.22 0.17
CA GLY A 349 -10.34 -4.67 -0.44
C GLY A 349 -10.46 -4.88 -1.96
N ASN A 350 -9.37 -5.34 -2.60
CA ASN A 350 -9.40 -5.69 -4.02
C ASN A 350 -10.38 -6.84 -4.26
N GLY A 351 -11.36 -6.63 -5.13
CA GLY A 351 -12.46 -7.55 -5.38
C GLY A 351 -13.50 -7.68 -4.26
N GLY A 352 -13.39 -6.86 -3.20
CA GLY A 352 -14.35 -6.84 -2.10
C GLY A 352 -15.75 -6.38 -2.51
N ASN A 353 -15.88 -5.70 -3.65
CA ASN A 353 -17.18 -5.33 -4.22
C ASN A 353 -17.91 -6.52 -4.89
N GLY A 354 -17.23 -7.64 -5.17
CA GLY A 354 -17.85 -8.83 -5.74
C GLY A 354 -18.27 -8.75 -7.22
N LYS A 355 -17.95 -7.67 -7.94
CA LYS A 355 -18.29 -7.47 -9.36
C LYS A 355 -17.07 -7.41 -10.28
N ASN A 356 -15.95 -6.92 -9.79
CA ASN A 356 -14.67 -6.84 -10.48
C ASN A 356 -13.51 -7.07 -9.49
N ALA A 357 -12.26 -6.88 -9.92
CA ALA A 357 -11.09 -7.01 -9.05
C ALA A 357 -10.52 -5.68 -8.53
N ASN A 358 -11.19 -4.55 -8.80
CA ASN A 358 -10.79 -3.23 -8.33
C ASN A 358 -10.85 -3.18 -6.79
N PHE A 359 -10.11 -2.22 -6.20
CA PHE A 359 -10.30 -1.87 -4.81
C PHE A 359 -11.72 -1.36 -4.60
N GLY A 360 -12.47 -1.99 -3.71
CA GLY A 360 -13.88 -1.70 -3.54
C GLY A 360 -14.44 -2.26 -2.25
N MET A 361 -15.75 -2.11 -2.09
CA MET A 361 -16.46 -2.75 -1.00
C MET A 361 -17.83 -3.29 -1.38
N GLY A 362 -18.23 -4.34 -0.68
CA GLY A 362 -19.48 -5.04 -0.87
C GLY A 362 -20.14 -5.37 0.47
N VAL A 363 -21.47 -5.21 0.59
CA VAL A 363 -22.21 -5.60 1.82
C VAL A 363 -23.67 -5.93 1.52
N TRP A 364 -24.21 -6.89 2.27
CA TRP A 364 -25.66 -7.13 2.39
C TRP A 364 -26.17 -6.64 3.72
N MET A 365 -27.22 -5.81 3.70
CA MET A 365 -27.77 -5.16 4.88
C MET A 365 -29.27 -5.39 5.01
N THR A 366 -29.73 -5.44 6.25
CA THR A 366 -31.16 -5.42 6.59
C THR A 366 -31.62 -3.99 6.89
N TYR A 367 -32.91 -3.74 6.73
CA TYR A 367 -33.52 -2.46 7.10
C TYR A 367 -34.86 -2.67 7.82
N ALA A 368 -35.29 -1.67 8.57
CA ALA A 368 -36.53 -1.72 9.35
C ALA A 368 -37.74 -1.95 8.43
N ASN A 369 -38.61 -2.88 8.83
CA ASN A 369 -39.79 -3.34 8.08
C ASN A 369 -39.48 -4.04 6.73
N GLY A 370 -38.22 -4.35 6.44
CA GLY A 370 -37.83 -5.05 5.21
C GLY A 370 -38.11 -6.55 5.19
N GLY A 371 -38.41 -7.17 6.34
CA GLY A 371 -38.52 -8.63 6.45
C GLY A 371 -37.21 -9.31 6.03
N ASP A 372 -37.30 -10.24 5.07
CA ASP A 372 -36.13 -10.95 4.49
C ASP A 372 -35.46 -10.17 3.35
N SER A 373 -35.89 -8.93 3.09
CA SER A 373 -35.32 -8.11 2.03
C SER A 373 -33.91 -7.63 2.37
N VAL A 374 -33.07 -7.58 1.34
CA VAL A 374 -31.67 -7.18 1.42
C VAL A 374 -31.45 -5.88 0.65
N ILE A 375 -30.70 -4.97 1.25
CA ILE A 375 -30.00 -3.89 0.54
C ILE A 375 -28.58 -4.37 0.27
N ASP A 376 -28.24 -4.49 -1.01
CA ASP A 376 -26.92 -4.86 -1.50
C ASP A 376 -26.17 -3.61 -1.95
N ILE A 377 -24.96 -3.39 -1.43
CA ILE A 377 -24.08 -2.33 -1.91
C ILE A 377 -22.87 -2.99 -2.54
N ASN A 378 -22.50 -2.55 -3.75
CA ASN A 378 -21.29 -2.95 -4.44
C ASN A 378 -20.67 -1.71 -5.10
N VAL A 379 -19.52 -1.26 -4.60
CA VAL A 379 -18.90 -0.02 -5.06
C VAL A 379 -17.40 -0.17 -5.28
N ASP A 380 -16.90 0.49 -6.31
CA ASP A 380 -15.47 0.72 -6.51
C ASP A 380 -15.05 1.95 -5.72
N LEU A 381 -13.84 1.92 -5.17
CA LEU A 381 -13.29 2.96 -4.32
C LEU A 381 -12.02 3.52 -4.95
N THR A 382 -11.96 4.85 -5.03
CA THR A 382 -10.76 5.58 -5.49
C THR A 382 -10.33 6.58 -4.45
N CYS A 383 -9.04 6.67 -4.16
CA CYS A 383 -8.51 7.61 -3.17
C CYS A 383 -8.85 9.06 -3.57
N ILE A 384 -9.36 9.84 -2.61
CA ILE A 384 -9.49 11.29 -2.75
C ILE A 384 -8.18 11.91 -2.33
N ILE A 385 -7.35 12.23 -3.31
CA ILE A 385 -6.16 13.05 -3.12
C ILE A 385 -6.67 14.48 -2.85
N PRO A 386 -6.40 15.06 -1.66
CA PRO A 386 -6.73 16.45 -1.40
C PRO A 386 -6.08 17.29 -2.49
N ASP A 387 -6.82 18.21 -3.10
CA ASP A 387 -6.21 19.19 -4.00
C ASP A 387 -5.05 19.83 -3.23
N THR A 388 -3.82 19.61 -3.71
CA THR A 388 -2.66 20.30 -3.15
C THR A 388 -3.02 21.77 -3.17
N PRO A 389 -3.08 22.46 -2.00
CA PRO A 389 -3.56 23.82 -1.95
C PRO A 389 -2.74 24.60 -2.98
N THR A 390 -3.40 25.04 -4.06
CA THR A 390 -2.74 25.79 -5.12
C THR A 390 -2.02 26.90 -4.40
N PRO A 391 -0.67 26.96 -4.44
CA PRO A 391 0.08 27.89 -3.63
C PRO A 391 -0.53 29.25 -3.94
N THR A 392 -1.10 29.89 -2.91
CA THR A 392 -1.68 31.22 -3.07
C THR A 392 -0.57 32.04 -3.72
N PRO A 393 -0.79 32.60 -4.93
CA PRO A 393 0.26 33.28 -5.64
C PRO A 393 0.84 34.30 -4.67
N THR A 394 2.10 34.10 -4.28
CA THR A 394 2.78 35.05 -3.42
C THR A 394 2.66 36.37 -4.15
N GLU A 395 1.93 37.33 -3.57
CA GLU A 395 1.77 38.65 -4.19
C GLU A 395 3.17 39.10 -4.59
N SER A 396 3.42 39.11 -5.90
CA SER A 396 4.67 39.61 -6.43
C SER A 396 4.65 41.08 -6.06
N CYS A 397 5.40 41.43 -5.02
CA CYS A 397 5.54 42.80 -4.58
C CYS A 397 6.13 43.57 -5.77
N THR A 398 5.27 44.22 -6.53
CA THR A 398 5.63 45.13 -7.61
C THR A 398 6.17 46.38 -6.97
N TRP A 399 7.41 46.30 -6.48
CA TRP A 399 8.21 47.48 -6.22
C TRP A 399 8.36 48.21 -7.55
N THR A 400 7.59 49.27 -7.73
CA THR A 400 7.89 50.34 -8.66
C THR A 400 9.24 50.94 -8.27
N CYS A 401 10.29 50.52 -8.98
CA CYS A 401 11.60 51.15 -8.88
C CYS A 401 11.46 52.63 -9.26
N VAL A 402 11.50 53.51 -8.26
CA VAL A 402 11.85 54.91 -8.46
C VAL A 402 13.37 54.95 -8.68
N PRO A 403 13.87 55.38 -9.85
CA PRO A 403 15.29 55.54 -10.05
C PRO A 403 15.73 56.85 -9.40
N ASN A 404 16.53 56.80 -8.34
CA ASN A 404 17.46 57.87 -7.96
C ASN A 404 18.39 57.41 -6.83
N ALA A 405 19.65 57.12 -7.17
CA ALA A 405 20.85 57.73 -6.59
C ALA A 405 22.11 56.91 -6.94
N PRO A 406 23.24 57.55 -7.28
CA PRO A 406 24.44 56.86 -7.72
C PRO A 406 25.31 56.38 -6.56
N THR A 407 25.75 55.13 -6.71
CA THR A 407 27.13 54.63 -6.52
C THR A 407 27.88 55.02 -5.24
N ALA A 408 28.09 54.04 -4.37
CA ALA A 408 29.33 53.91 -3.60
C ALA A 408 29.98 52.56 -3.93
N THR A 409 31.10 52.63 -4.64
CA THR A 409 31.97 51.50 -4.98
C THR A 409 32.64 50.95 -3.71
N PRO A 410 32.47 49.67 -3.33
CA PRO A 410 33.29 49.08 -2.28
C PRO A 410 34.68 48.75 -2.84
N THR A 411 35.69 49.33 -2.20
CA THR A 411 37.11 49.05 -2.39
C THR A 411 37.42 47.58 -2.10
N VAL A 412 37.95 46.87 -3.09
CA VAL A 412 38.49 45.52 -2.94
C VAL A 412 39.86 45.60 -2.27
N THR A 413 39.99 45.01 -1.09
CA THR A 413 41.29 44.78 -0.44
C THR A 413 41.92 43.50 -1.01
N PRO A 414 43.14 43.52 -1.56
CA PRO A 414 43.79 42.33 -2.09
C PRO A 414 44.25 41.43 -0.92
N THR A 415 43.75 40.20 -0.90
CA THR A 415 44.24 39.15 0.02
C THR A 415 45.48 38.51 -0.59
N ALA A 416 46.59 38.57 0.16
CA ALA A 416 47.87 38.01 -0.23
C ALA A 416 47.83 36.48 -0.25
N THR A 417 48.36 35.90 -1.33
CA THR A 417 48.75 34.50 -1.48
C THR A 417 49.94 34.18 -0.56
N PRO A 418 49.90 33.09 0.23
CA PRO A 418 51.12 32.46 0.72
C PRO A 418 51.48 31.20 -0.06
N THR A 419 52.75 31.19 -0.43
CA THR A 419 53.60 30.20 -1.07
C THR A 419 53.62 28.83 -0.37
N ALA A 420 53.95 27.81 -1.16
CA ALA A 420 53.97 26.39 -0.81
C ALA A 420 55.30 25.89 -0.14
N THR A 421 55.14 24.84 0.70
CA THR A 421 56.05 23.67 0.99
C THR A 421 57.38 23.94 1.77
N PRO A 422 57.96 23.06 2.65
CA PRO A 422 57.87 21.58 2.70
C PRO A 422 57.83 20.82 4.07
N VAL A 423 57.39 19.55 3.99
CA VAL A 423 57.80 18.26 4.63
C VAL A 423 58.38 18.22 6.08
N ALA A 424 57.75 17.42 6.97
CA ALA A 424 58.30 16.23 7.67
C ALA A 424 57.62 15.92 9.04
N GLY A 425 57.26 14.65 9.25
CA GLY A 425 57.64 13.90 10.47
C GLY A 425 56.87 14.06 11.80
N ASN A 426 56.04 13.05 12.07
CA ASN A 426 55.85 12.34 13.35
C ASN A 426 54.98 12.88 14.52
N SER A 427 54.17 11.91 14.98
CA SER A 427 53.84 11.51 16.36
C SER A 427 52.49 11.94 16.94
N ALA A 428 51.87 10.93 17.55
CA ALA A 428 50.56 10.91 18.18
C ALA A 428 50.51 11.73 19.48
N GLY A 429 49.35 12.35 19.74
CA GLY A 429 49.00 12.86 21.06
C GLY A 429 48.42 14.27 21.05
N SER A 430 47.13 14.40 20.77
CA SER A 430 46.29 15.45 21.39
C SER A 430 44.83 15.21 21.05
N ILE A 431 44.05 14.86 22.08
CA ILE A 431 42.59 14.81 22.04
C ILE A 431 42.11 16.25 22.24
N GLU A 432 41.58 16.85 21.19
CA GLU A 432 40.97 18.19 21.21
C GLU A 432 39.58 18.14 21.86
N ILE A 433 39.48 18.66 23.08
CA ILE A 433 38.25 18.92 23.85
C ILE A 433 37.56 20.17 23.26
N SER A 434 37.17 20.12 21.99
CA SER A 434 36.45 21.22 21.32
C SER A 434 35.10 20.81 20.71
N LYS A 435 34.73 19.52 20.81
CA LYS A 435 33.42 19.02 20.34
C LYS A 435 32.40 18.71 21.45
N ILE A 436 32.81 18.73 22.72
CA ILE A 436 31.91 18.47 23.87
C ILE A 436 31.14 19.73 24.30
N LEU A 437 31.61 20.94 23.99
CA LEU A 437 30.89 22.16 24.37
C LEU A 437 29.66 22.48 23.51
N VAL A 438 29.58 21.98 22.27
CA VAL A 438 28.43 22.23 21.38
C VAL A 438 27.28 21.25 21.64
N ALA A 439 27.57 20.04 22.12
CA ALA A 439 26.55 19.08 22.55
C ALA A 439 25.94 19.42 23.92
N GLY A 440 26.70 20.10 24.81
CA GLY A 440 26.24 20.50 26.14
C GLY A 440 25.23 21.66 26.15
N LEU A 441 25.26 22.57 25.18
CA LEU A 441 24.33 23.71 25.13
C LEU A 441 22.95 23.35 24.58
N SER A 442 22.83 22.31 23.75
CA SER A 442 21.53 21.87 23.22
C SER A 442 20.69 21.09 24.23
N LEU A 443 21.31 20.51 25.26
CA LEU A 443 20.61 19.75 26.31
C LEU A 443 20.03 20.64 27.43
N LEU A 444 20.49 21.89 27.56
CA LEU A 444 19.97 22.85 28.56
C LEU A 444 18.75 23.64 28.08
N ALA A 445 18.46 23.66 26.77
CA ALA A 445 17.28 24.33 26.23
C ALA A 445 15.97 23.51 26.37
N LEU A 446 16.05 22.21 26.66
CA LEU A 446 14.88 21.34 26.85
C LEU A 446 14.40 21.22 28.31
N VAL A 447 15.11 21.81 29.27
CA VAL A 447 14.77 21.71 30.70
C VAL A 447 13.96 22.91 31.22
N PHE A 448 13.75 23.96 30.42
CA PHE A 448 13.02 25.17 30.83
C PHE A 448 11.78 25.51 29.99
N VAL A 449 11.12 24.50 29.43
CA VAL A 449 9.71 24.62 29.02
C VAL A 449 8.90 23.59 29.82
N ARG A 450 8.48 24.02 31.02
CA ARG A 450 7.27 23.55 31.69
C ARG A 450 6.42 24.75 32.01
#